data_AF-A0A068TUH7-F1
#
_entry.id   AF-A0A068TUH7-F1
#
_cell.length_a   1.000
_cell.length_b   1.000
_cell.length_c   1.000
_cell.angle_alpha   90.00
_cell.angle_beta   90.00
_cell.angle_gamma   90.00
#
_symmetry.space_group_name_H-M   'P 1'
#
loop_
_entity.id
_entity.type
_entity.pdbx_description
1 polymer ?
#
loop_
_entity_poly.entity_id
_entity_poly.type
_entity_poly.pdbx_seq_one_letter_code
_entity_poly.pdbx_strand_id
1 'polypeptide(L)'
;MITRYLLPLPKLKSPGVAYHVGSCPPFLHQLSYHHRRPAKLRPSFWAPPPLPRSRPCGLAIASSDFCQVFGPGDAVGMTQSVASPPTTRLGSNLMTHGVKPPPLTSALMIKTIIPLLFVGFLAWILQSIRPPPPRICGSPGGPPITGPRIKLRDGRHLAYKEHGVSKELARYKVVLVHGFGSSRHEAEIATAEAVQELGIYFVSFDRPGYGESDPDPKRSFRSLALDIEELADQLELGSKFYVIGFSMGGQVAWGCLKYISHRLAGAALVCPVINYWWPGFPSNLSTEAYYQQLPQDQWALRVAHYTPWLTYWWNTQKLFPSSSVISGRPKLSRRDLEIISKLADRQSQTEYVTQQGEFESFHRDMIVGFGKVEFDPMDLKNPFADGEGSVHLWHGDEDGLVPVALQRYIAEKLPWIRYHEIPNAGHLLVLDNKEAILKELFTV
;
A
#
# COMPACT_ATOMS: atom_id res chain seq x y z
N MET A 1 -59.68 17.86 -49.79
CA MET A 1 -59.09 16.75 -50.59
C MET A 1 -59.03 15.55 -49.64
N ILE A 2 -60.06 14.68 -49.58
CA ILE A 2 -60.25 13.43 -50.37
C ILE A 2 -59.09 12.43 -50.08
N THR A 3 -59.21 11.16 -49.66
CA THR A 3 -60.28 10.23 -49.23
C THR A 3 -59.60 8.95 -48.63
N ARG A 4 -60.34 8.24 -47.77
CA ARG A 4 -60.21 6.87 -47.20
C ARG A 4 -59.47 5.79 -48.03
N TYR A 5 -58.94 4.75 -47.35
CA TYR A 5 -59.37 3.33 -47.51
C TYR A 5 -59.01 2.46 -46.28
N LEU A 6 -59.89 1.50 -45.98
CA LEU A 6 -59.96 0.54 -44.86
C LEU A 6 -59.65 -0.89 -45.35
N LEU A 7 -58.86 -1.67 -44.57
CA LEU A 7 -58.95 -3.12 -44.17
C LEU A 7 -59.11 -4.24 -45.25
N PRO A 8 -58.75 -5.55 -45.01
CA PRO A 8 -58.95 -6.33 -43.77
C PRO A 8 -57.95 -7.47 -43.37
N LEU A 9 -58.18 -8.05 -42.18
CA LEU A 9 -57.62 -9.28 -41.58
C LEU A 9 -58.06 -10.60 -42.27
N PRO A 10 -57.36 -11.73 -42.01
CA PRO A 10 -58.06 -12.92 -41.48
C PRO A 10 -57.33 -13.70 -40.35
N LYS A 11 -58.04 -14.71 -39.83
CA LYS A 11 -58.02 -15.33 -38.48
C LYS A 11 -57.08 -16.55 -38.27
N LEU A 12 -56.63 -16.67 -37.00
CA LEU A 12 -56.43 -17.84 -36.09
C LEU A 12 -55.97 -19.23 -36.60
N LYS A 13 -55.00 -19.81 -35.87
CA LYS A 13 -55.16 -21.05 -35.06
C LYS A 13 -53.94 -21.34 -34.15
N SER A 14 -54.24 -21.67 -32.89
CA SER A 14 -53.35 -22.24 -31.87
C SER A 14 -53.25 -23.77 -31.99
N PRO A 15 -52.19 -24.38 -31.41
CA PRO A 15 -52.44 -25.39 -30.39
C PRO A 15 -51.46 -25.32 -29.21
N GLY A 16 -51.93 -25.66 -28.01
CA GLY A 16 -51.10 -25.86 -26.81
C GLY A 16 -50.77 -27.33 -26.56
N VAL A 17 -49.74 -27.59 -25.75
CA VAL A 17 -49.44 -28.85 -25.02
C VAL A 17 -48.49 -28.45 -23.87
N ALA A 18 -48.95 -28.42 -22.61
CA ALA A 18 -48.90 -29.46 -21.58
C ALA A 18 -47.51 -29.70 -20.96
N TYR A 19 -47.47 -29.54 -19.64
CA TYR A 19 -46.36 -29.83 -18.74
C TYR A 19 -46.11 -31.34 -18.65
N HIS A 20 -44.85 -31.75 -18.72
CA HIS A 20 -44.41 -33.08 -18.29
C HIS A 20 -43.36 -32.96 -17.19
N VAL A 21 -43.76 -33.39 -16.00
CA VAL A 21 -42.89 -33.84 -14.91
C VAL A 21 -42.32 -35.19 -15.33
N GLY A 22 -40.99 -35.35 -15.26
CA GLY A 22 -40.28 -36.54 -15.71
C GLY A 22 -39.03 -36.79 -14.87
N SER A 23 -39.28 -37.53 -13.79
CA SER A 23 -38.38 -38.30 -12.93
C SER A 23 -37.11 -38.85 -13.60
N CYS A 24 -35.95 -38.63 -12.97
CA CYS A 24 -34.73 -39.41 -13.17
C CYS A 24 -34.75 -40.68 -12.29
N PRO A 25 -34.37 -41.84 -12.84
CA PRO A 25 -33.75 -42.91 -12.07
C PRO A 25 -32.35 -43.31 -12.61
N PRO A 26 -31.59 -44.10 -11.84
CA PRO A 26 -30.14 -43.99 -11.72
C PRO A 26 -29.40 -45.09 -12.50
N PHE A 27 -28.12 -44.88 -12.82
CA PHE A 27 -27.19 -46.00 -13.00
C PHE A 27 -25.78 -45.69 -12.51
N LEU A 28 -25.34 -46.56 -11.61
CA LEU A 28 -23.99 -46.82 -11.15
C LEU A 28 -23.08 -47.21 -12.33
N HIS A 29 -21.83 -46.76 -12.30
CA HIS A 29 -20.71 -47.67 -12.57
C HIS A 29 -19.44 -47.21 -11.84
N GLN A 30 -18.96 -48.10 -10.97
CA GLN A 30 -17.62 -48.12 -10.40
C GLN A 30 -16.57 -48.19 -11.52
N LEU A 31 -15.43 -47.52 -11.33
CA LEU A 31 -14.13 -48.04 -11.76
C LEU A 31 -13.03 -47.52 -10.82
N SER A 32 -12.44 -48.48 -10.11
CA SER A 32 -11.29 -48.38 -9.23
C SER A 32 -10.06 -47.86 -9.96
N TYR A 33 -9.30 -46.96 -9.33
CA TYR A 33 -7.91 -46.70 -9.72
C TYR A 33 -6.94 -46.96 -8.57
N HIS A 34 -5.99 -47.82 -8.88
CA HIS A 34 -4.93 -48.32 -8.03
C HIS A 34 -3.97 -47.24 -7.53
N HIS A 35 -3.57 -47.40 -6.27
CA HIS A 35 -2.36 -46.84 -5.68
C HIS A 35 -1.11 -47.03 -6.56
N ARG A 36 -0.41 -45.92 -6.85
CA ARG A 36 1.05 -45.89 -6.93
C ARG A 36 1.58 -44.64 -6.22
N ARG A 37 2.30 -44.86 -5.11
CA ARG A 37 3.15 -43.85 -4.47
C ARG A 37 4.35 -43.56 -5.38
N PRO A 38 4.78 -42.29 -5.52
CA PRO A 38 6.17 -41.99 -5.83
C PRO A 38 6.95 -41.57 -4.58
N ALA A 39 8.27 -41.75 -4.70
CA ALA A 39 9.27 -41.75 -3.66
C ALA A 39 9.41 -40.42 -2.89
N LYS A 40 9.77 -40.56 -1.61
CA LYS A 40 10.27 -39.49 -0.74
C LYS A 40 11.57 -38.93 -1.32
N LEU A 41 11.56 -37.67 -1.75
CA LEU A 41 12.75 -36.84 -1.82
C LEU A 41 12.74 -35.91 -0.61
N ARG A 42 13.74 -36.05 0.27
CA ARG A 42 14.01 -35.08 1.35
C ARG A 42 14.81 -33.92 0.76
N PRO A 43 14.41 -32.66 0.98
CA PRO A 43 15.36 -31.56 1.05
C PRO A 43 15.68 -31.29 2.52
N SER A 44 16.96 -31.38 2.83
CA SER A 44 17.56 -30.98 4.09
C SER A 44 17.77 -29.46 4.14
N PHE A 45 17.44 -28.86 5.30
CA PHE A 45 17.83 -27.53 5.81
C PHE A 45 17.29 -26.27 5.10
N TRP A 46 16.15 -25.77 5.60
CA TRP A 46 15.97 -24.45 6.27
C TRP A 46 14.45 -24.21 6.44
N ALA A 47 13.87 -24.77 7.50
CA ALA A 47 12.53 -24.39 7.94
C ALA A 47 12.69 -23.27 8.98
N PRO A 48 12.10 -22.07 8.80
CA PRO A 48 12.16 -21.02 9.81
C PRO A 48 11.31 -21.42 11.03
N PRO A 49 11.66 -20.96 12.24
CA PRO A 49 10.92 -21.29 13.46
C PRO A 49 9.49 -20.69 13.45
N PRO A 50 8.56 -21.28 14.22
CA PRO A 50 7.21 -20.74 14.38
C PRO A 50 7.23 -19.35 15.03
N LEU A 51 6.21 -18.54 14.73
CA LEU A 51 6.04 -17.17 15.25
C LEU A 51 6.12 -17.13 16.79
N PRO A 52 6.95 -16.27 17.41
CA PRO A 52 7.03 -16.17 18.86
C PRO A 52 5.78 -15.49 19.45
N ARG A 53 5.27 -16.05 20.55
CA ARG A 53 4.22 -15.43 21.38
C ARG A 53 4.80 -14.20 22.09
N SER A 54 4.19 -13.03 21.91
CA SER A 54 4.61 -11.80 22.58
C SER A 54 4.29 -11.83 24.08
N ARG A 55 5.28 -11.50 24.92
CA ARG A 55 5.09 -11.02 26.29
C ARG A 55 5.68 -9.60 26.37
N PRO A 56 5.08 -8.65 27.11
CA PRO A 56 5.56 -7.28 27.15
C PRO A 56 6.68 -7.13 28.18
N CYS A 57 7.84 -6.63 27.75
CA CYS A 57 8.85 -6.05 28.63
C CYS A 57 9.07 -4.59 28.23
N GLY A 58 8.73 -3.67 29.14
CA GLY A 58 8.98 -2.25 28.99
C GLY A 58 10.43 -1.92 29.32
N LEU A 59 11.05 -1.06 28.52
CA LEU A 59 12.26 -0.34 28.89
C LEU A 59 12.16 1.08 28.33
N ALA A 60 12.07 2.06 29.23
CA ALA A 60 12.09 3.48 28.94
C ALA A 60 13.55 3.93 28.75
N ILE A 61 13.82 4.75 27.73
CA ILE A 61 15.07 5.49 27.59
C ILE A 61 14.72 6.97 27.40
N ALA A 62 15.28 7.79 28.29
CA ALA A 62 15.11 9.23 28.38
C ALA A 62 15.87 9.97 27.27
N SER A 63 15.25 11.04 26.77
CA SER A 63 15.83 12.03 25.85
C SER A 63 16.56 13.13 26.63
N SER A 64 17.72 13.58 26.12
CA SER A 64 18.37 14.82 26.57
C SER A 64 18.55 15.77 25.38
N ASP A 65 17.99 16.96 25.53
CA ASP A 65 18.09 18.12 24.64
C ASP A 65 19.49 18.74 24.63
N PHE A 66 19.91 19.29 23.49
CA PHE A 66 20.90 20.37 23.42
C PHE A 66 20.63 21.31 22.24
N CYS A 67 20.17 22.52 22.54
CA CYS A 67 20.18 23.68 21.66
C CYS A 67 21.52 24.42 21.80
N GLN A 68 22.15 24.82 20.70
CA GLN A 68 23.02 26.01 20.69
C GLN A 68 22.86 26.81 19.39
N VAL A 69 22.82 28.13 19.59
CA VAL A 69 22.49 29.22 18.68
C VAL A 69 23.77 29.80 18.09
N PHE A 70 23.73 30.22 16.82
CA PHE A 70 24.79 30.94 16.11
C PHE A 70 24.88 32.43 16.49
N GLY A 71 26.09 33.00 16.42
CA GLY A 71 26.33 34.43 16.29
C GLY A 71 27.62 34.69 15.47
N PRO A 72 27.66 35.63 14.50
CA PRO A 72 28.82 35.86 13.63
C PRO A 72 29.70 37.03 14.11
N GLY A 73 30.98 37.03 13.72
CA GLY A 73 31.89 38.14 14.01
C GLY A 73 33.23 38.04 13.26
N ASP A 74 33.27 38.73 12.12
CA ASP A 74 34.36 39.53 11.53
C ASP A 74 35.75 38.95 11.25
N ALA A 75 36.09 39.02 9.95
CA ALA A 75 37.42 38.94 9.39
C ALA A 75 38.11 40.31 9.40
N VAL A 76 39.36 40.35 9.86
CA VAL A 76 40.32 41.42 9.52
C VAL A 76 41.67 40.78 9.26
N GLY A 77 42.20 41.01 8.06
CA GLY A 77 43.55 40.65 7.67
C GLY A 77 44.57 41.68 8.14
N MET A 78 45.79 41.22 8.42
CA MET A 78 46.97 42.08 8.41
C MET A 78 48.20 41.30 7.93
N THR A 79 48.86 41.92 6.95
CA THR A 79 50.07 41.49 6.26
C THR A 79 51.34 42.07 6.91
N GLN A 80 52.45 41.34 6.71
CA GLN A 80 53.85 41.75 6.72
C GLN A 80 54.54 42.13 8.06
N SER A 81 55.63 41.43 8.37
CA SER A 81 57.00 41.96 8.17
C SER A 81 58.03 40.99 8.76
N VAL A 82 59.05 40.71 7.95
CA VAL A 82 60.16 39.78 8.23
C VAL A 82 61.31 40.57 8.84
N ALA A 83 61.82 40.13 9.98
CA ALA A 83 63.09 40.58 10.55
C ALA A 83 64.01 39.37 10.80
N SER A 84 65.18 39.37 10.18
CA SER A 84 66.23 38.35 10.30
C SER A 84 67.19 38.66 11.46
N PRO A 85 67.74 37.64 12.14
CA PRO A 85 69.02 37.76 12.84
C PRO A 85 70.09 36.81 12.25
N PRO A 86 71.36 36.98 12.64
CA PRO A 86 72.49 36.84 11.73
C PRO A 86 73.08 35.44 11.60
N THR A 87 73.78 35.27 10.49
CA THR A 87 74.60 34.15 10.06
C THR A 87 75.83 33.94 10.95
N THR A 88 75.92 32.76 11.56
CA THR A 88 77.21 32.19 11.99
C THR A 88 77.44 30.89 11.25
N ARG A 89 78.47 30.88 10.41
CA ARG A 89 79.02 29.66 9.78
C ARG A 89 79.69 28.82 10.85
N LEU A 90 79.27 27.57 10.98
CA LEU A 90 80.11 26.47 11.43
C LEU A 90 79.91 25.34 10.44
N GLY A 91 81.02 24.93 9.83
CA GLY A 91 81.06 23.91 8.80
C GLY A 91 81.09 22.49 9.35
N SER A 92 81.16 21.59 8.38
CA SER A 92 81.51 20.17 8.44
C SER A 92 80.37 19.16 8.68
N ASN A 93 80.08 18.46 7.59
CA ASN A 93 79.80 17.03 7.49
C ASN A 93 78.74 16.43 8.43
N LEU A 94 77.51 16.32 7.94
CA LEU A 94 76.63 15.21 8.33
C LEU A 94 76.16 14.45 7.09
N MET A 95 76.52 13.15 7.08
CA MET A 95 76.03 12.16 6.14
C MET A 95 74.51 12.13 6.13
N THR A 96 73.92 12.20 4.94
CA THR A 96 72.50 11.96 4.71
C THR A 96 72.18 10.48 4.88
N HIS A 97 71.96 10.05 6.13
CA HIS A 97 71.23 8.81 6.35
C HIS A 97 69.77 9.03 5.98
N GLY A 98 69.35 8.45 4.86
CA GLY A 98 67.94 8.31 4.51
C GLY A 98 67.22 7.50 5.59
N VAL A 99 66.57 8.19 6.53
CA VAL A 99 65.64 7.56 7.46
C VAL A 99 64.40 7.19 6.66
N LYS A 100 64.30 5.91 6.24
CA LYS A 100 63.01 5.33 5.87
C LYS A 100 62.08 5.47 7.08
N PRO A 101 60.83 5.93 6.92
CA PRO A 101 59.88 5.94 8.03
C PRO A 101 59.77 4.50 8.59
N PRO A 102 59.67 4.33 9.92
CA PRO A 102 59.57 3.01 10.51
C PRO A 102 58.35 2.29 9.90
N PRO A 103 58.44 0.97 9.63
CA PRO A 103 57.30 0.22 9.14
C PRO A 103 56.16 0.37 10.15
N LEU A 104 54.94 0.60 9.64
CA LEU A 104 53.74 0.67 10.48
C LEU A 104 53.72 -0.54 11.40
N THR A 105 53.90 -0.33 12.70
CA THR A 105 53.94 -1.45 13.64
C THR A 105 52.57 -2.12 13.63
N SER A 106 52.52 -3.44 13.66
CA SER A 106 51.29 -4.23 13.76
C SER A 106 50.41 -3.77 14.94
N ALA A 107 51.02 -3.23 16.00
CA ALA A 107 50.34 -2.59 17.12
C ALA A 107 49.60 -1.28 16.75
N LEU A 108 50.15 -0.43 15.87
CA LEU A 108 49.51 0.81 15.41
C LEU A 108 48.36 0.50 14.44
N MET A 109 48.52 -0.51 13.58
CA MET A 109 47.43 -1.05 12.73
C MET A 109 46.25 -1.56 13.56
N ILE A 110 46.53 -2.36 14.59
CA ILE A 110 45.48 -2.97 15.41
C ILE A 110 44.78 -1.93 16.31
N LYS A 111 45.53 -0.97 16.89
CA LYS A 111 44.95 -0.01 17.85
C LYS A 111 44.26 1.21 17.22
N THR A 112 44.55 1.53 15.95
CA THR A 112 44.04 2.77 15.32
C THR A 112 43.31 2.50 14.01
N ILE A 113 43.87 1.67 13.12
CA ILE A 113 43.29 1.44 11.80
C ILE A 113 42.07 0.50 11.87
N ILE A 114 42.13 -0.58 12.64
CA ILE A 114 40.99 -1.50 12.79
C ILE A 114 39.75 -0.79 13.36
N PRO A 115 39.83 0.00 14.46
CA PRO A 115 38.69 0.77 14.94
C PRO A 115 38.17 1.78 13.92
N LEU A 116 39.04 2.47 13.18
CA LEU A 116 38.62 3.42 12.14
C LEU A 116 37.90 2.73 10.97
N LEU A 117 38.41 1.59 10.51
CA LEU A 117 37.74 0.78 9.48
C LEU A 117 36.41 0.23 9.99
N PHE A 118 36.33 -0.18 11.26
CA PHE A 118 35.10 -0.62 11.89
C PHE A 118 34.06 0.51 11.99
N VAL A 119 34.48 1.71 12.41
CA VAL A 119 33.62 2.90 12.46
C VAL A 119 33.17 3.30 11.04
N GLY A 120 34.07 3.28 10.06
CA GLY A 120 33.74 3.54 8.66
C GLY A 120 32.75 2.53 8.09
N PHE A 121 32.94 1.25 8.38
CA PHE A 121 32.03 0.18 7.99
C PHE A 121 30.66 0.31 8.68
N LEU A 122 30.63 0.63 9.96
CA LEU A 122 29.38 0.87 10.69
C LEU A 122 28.64 2.10 10.16
N ALA A 123 29.37 3.19 9.86
CA ALA A 123 28.80 4.38 9.25
C ALA A 123 28.23 4.07 7.86
N TRP A 124 28.92 3.25 7.05
CA TRP A 124 28.43 2.79 5.75
C TRP A 124 27.17 1.93 5.88
N ILE A 125 27.11 1.01 6.85
CA ILE A 125 25.89 0.24 7.17
C ILE A 125 24.75 1.18 7.53
N LEU A 126 24.96 2.09 8.49
CA LEU A 126 23.95 3.04 8.93
C LEU A 126 23.46 3.94 7.80
N GLN A 127 24.36 4.36 6.90
CA GLN A 127 24.02 5.14 5.72
C GLN A 127 23.20 4.32 4.73
N SER A 128 23.53 3.04 4.52
CA SER A 128 22.78 2.16 3.61
C SER A 128 21.35 1.86 4.10
N ILE A 129 21.13 1.94 5.40
CA ILE A 129 19.82 1.70 6.02
C ILE A 129 18.92 2.93 5.93
N ARG A 130 19.50 4.13 5.93
CA ARG A 130 18.75 5.38 5.89
C ARG A 130 18.16 5.58 4.50
N PRO A 131 16.83 5.71 4.38
CA PRO A 131 16.22 6.10 3.11
C PRO A 131 16.68 7.51 2.70
N PRO A 132 16.73 7.79 1.39
CA PRO A 132 16.99 9.14 0.92
C PRO A 132 15.87 10.10 1.39
N PRO A 133 16.17 11.39 1.61
CA PRO A 133 15.15 12.37 1.91
C PRO A 133 14.14 12.47 0.75
N PRO A 134 12.85 12.70 1.04
CA PRO A 134 11.84 12.79 0.00
C PRO A 134 12.04 14.03 -0.88
N ARG A 135 11.68 13.89 -2.16
CA ARG A 135 11.66 15.01 -3.12
C ARG A 135 10.29 15.66 -3.10
N ILE A 136 10.05 16.55 -2.14
CA ILE A 136 8.74 17.18 -1.93
C ILE A 136 8.27 17.93 -3.18
N CYS A 137 7.03 17.69 -3.62
CA CYS A 137 6.48 18.38 -4.79
C CYS A 137 6.37 19.90 -4.55
N GLY A 138 6.87 20.69 -5.49
CA GLY A 138 6.91 22.15 -5.40
C GLY A 138 8.05 22.76 -4.58
N SER A 139 8.89 21.96 -3.92
CA SER A 139 10.11 22.47 -3.28
C SER A 139 11.23 22.71 -4.32
N PRO A 140 12.26 23.53 -4.03
CA PRO A 140 13.43 23.65 -4.90
C PRO A 140 14.05 22.27 -5.24
N GLY A 141 14.13 21.93 -6.53
CA GLY A 141 14.64 20.62 -7.00
C GLY A 141 13.64 19.44 -6.88
N GLY A 142 12.45 19.68 -6.34
CA GLY A 142 11.35 18.73 -6.28
C GLY A 142 10.56 18.63 -7.59
N PRO A 143 9.71 17.60 -7.75
CA PRO A 143 8.80 17.49 -8.88
C PRO A 143 7.80 18.67 -8.93
N PRO A 144 7.28 19.03 -10.12
CA PRO A 144 6.28 20.07 -10.23
C PRO A 144 4.94 19.62 -9.63
N ILE A 145 4.10 20.60 -9.29
CA ILE A 145 2.70 20.37 -8.95
C ILE A 145 1.88 20.68 -10.20
N THR A 146 1.12 19.71 -10.68
CA THR A 146 0.40 19.80 -11.96
C THR A 146 -1.11 19.82 -11.79
N GLY A 147 -1.63 19.49 -10.60
CA GLY A 147 -3.07 19.42 -10.35
C GLY A 147 -3.50 20.11 -9.05
N PRO A 148 -4.81 20.11 -8.78
CA PRO A 148 -5.36 20.71 -7.57
C PRO A 148 -4.92 19.94 -6.33
N ARG A 149 -4.72 20.69 -5.24
CA ARG A 149 -4.41 20.16 -3.92
C ARG A 149 -5.14 20.97 -2.85
N ILE A 150 -5.54 20.31 -1.78
CA ILE A 150 -5.99 20.97 -0.55
C ILE A 150 -4.86 21.02 0.47
N LYS A 151 -4.94 21.96 1.41
CA LYS A 151 -3.99 22.04 2.53
C LYS A 151 -4.66 21.55 3.80
N LEU A 152 -4.14 20.48 4.38
CA LEU A 152 -4.60 19.90 5.64
C LEU A 152 -4.24 20.81 6.82
N ARG A 153 -4.90 20.59 7.96
CA ARG A 153 -4.70 21.36 9.19
C ARG A 153 -3.28 21.27 9.74
N ASP A 154 -2.59 20.17 9.49
CA ASP A 154 -1.19 19.97 9.89
C ASP A 154 -0.17 20.61 8.92
N GLY A 155 -0.65 21.23 7.84
CA GLY A 155 0.15 21.94 6.86
C GLY A 155 0.55 21.12 5.63
N ARG A 156 0.33 19.80 5.63
CA ARG A 156 0.54 18.94 4.45
C ARG A 156 -0.50 19.25 3.38
N HIS A 157 -0.19 18.89 2.13
CA HIS A 157 -1.12 18.97 1.01
C HIS A 157 -1.57 17.59 0.55
N LEU A 158 -2.86 17.47 0.20
CA LEU A 158 -3.37 16.31 -0.54
C LEU A 158 -3.73 16.71 -1.95
N ALA A 159 -3.10 16.05 -2.92
CA ALA A 159 -3.43 16.14 -4.32
C ALA A 159 -4.64 15.27 -4.64
N TYR A 160 -5.61 15.84 -5.35
CA TYR A 160 -6.87 15.15 -5.65
C TYR A 160 -7.29 15.36 -7.10
N LYS A 161 -8.31 14.61 -7.53
CA LYS A 161 -8.95 14.70 -8.83
C LYS A 161 -10.44 14.42 -8.71
N GLU A 162 -11.24 15.35 -9.19
CA GLU A 162 -12.70 15.24 -9.25
C GLU A 162 -13.11 14.59 -10.58
N HIS A 163 -14.13 13.74 -10.55
CA HIS A 163 -14.66 13.07 -11.73
C HIS A 163 -16.13 12.68 -11.57
N GLY A 164 -16.81 12.45 -12.69
CA GLY A 164 -18.22 12.08 -12.75
C GLY A 164 -19.16 13.27 -12.98
N VAL A 165 -20.38 13.20 -12.47
CA VAL A 165 -21.35 14.31 -12.57
C VAL A 165 -20.90 15.49 -11.72
N SER A 166 -21.45 16.70 -11.93
CA SER A 166 -21.09 17.84 -11.08
C SER A 166 -21.53 17.60 -9.62
N LYS A 167 -20.77 18.16 -8.67
CA LYS A 167 -21.00 17.96 -7.23
C LYS A 167 -22.41 18.39 -6.79
N GLU A 168 -22.99 19.38 -7.46
CA GLU A 168 -24.32 19.95 -7.20
C GLU A 168 -25.45 19.04 -7.69
N LEU A 169 -25.20 18.27 -8.76
CA LEU A 169 -26.15 17.34 -9.34
C LEU A 169 -26.00 15.91 -8.80
N ALA A 170 -24.94 15.66 -8.04
CA ALA A 170 -24.60 14.34 -7.54
C ALA A 170 -25.62 13.84 -6.50
N ARG A 171 -26.14 12.63 -6.73
CA ARG A 171 -26.88 11.87 -5.74
C ARG A 171 -25.93 11.21 -4.73
N TYR A 172 -24.81 10.70 -5.22
CA TYR A 172 -23.81 10.02 -4.41
C TYR A 172 -22.46 10.70 -4.55
N LYS A 173 -21.85 11.04 -3.42
CA LYS A 173 -20.50 11.60 -3.35
C LYS A 173 -19.57 10.57 -2.74
N VAL A 174 -18.51 10.23 -3.45
CA VAL A 174 -17.68 9.07 -3.15
C VAL A 174 -16.21 9.47 -3.13
N VAL A 175 -15.49 9.11 -2.08
CA VAL A 175 -14.03 9.19 -2.01
C VAL A 175 -13.43 7.85 -2.42
N LEU A 176 -12.55 7.88 -3.43
CA LEU A 176 -11.83 6.72 -3.95
C LEU A 176 -10.43 6.65 -3.36
N VAL A 177 -10.15 5.55 -2.66
CA VAL A 177 -8.86 5.28 -2.06
C VAL A 177 -8.12 4.25 -2.90
N HIS A 178 -7.07 4.70 -3.58
CA HIS A 178 -6.31 3.86 -4.50
C HIS A 178 -5.45 2.82 -3.77
N GLY A 179 -5.13 1.74 -4.49
CA GLY A 179 -4.28 0.65 -4.02
C GLY A 179 -2.79 0.99 -3.96
N PHE A 180 -1.97 -0.05 -3.73
CA PHE A 180 -0.53 0.06 -3.79
C PHE A 180 -0.07 0.34 -5.23
N GLY A 181 0.96 1.17 -5.43
CA GLY A 181 1.49 1.44 -6.77
C GLY A 181 0.61 2.32 -7.67
N SER A 182 -0.44 2.94 -7.10
CA SER A 182 -1.46 3.70 -7.82
C SER A 182 -1.48 5.18 -7.41
N SER A 183 -2.40 5.97 -7.95
CA SER A 183 -2.55 7.41 -7.73
C SER A 183 -4.00 7.87 -7.86
N ARG A 184 -4.24 9.16 -7.63
CA ARG A 184 -5.51 9.85 -7.94
C ARG A 184 -5.97 9.68 -9.39
N HIS A 185 -5.10 9.29 -10.31
CA HIS A 185 -5.46 9.14 -11.71
C HIS A 185 -6.17 7.80 -12.02
N GLU A 186 -6.17 6.85 -11.08
CA GLU A 186 -6.84 5.55 -11.23
C GLU A 186 -8.29 5.63 -10.75
N ALA A 187 -9.15 6.19 -11.59
CA ALA A 187 -10.58 6.43 -11.33
C ALA A 187 -11.51 5.48 -12.10
N GLU A 188 -10.99 4.44 -12.76
CA GLU A 188 -11.77 3.57 -13.65
C GLU A 188 -12.58 2.49 -12.93
N ILE A 189 -13.26 2.87 -11.85
CA ILE A 189 -14.15 1.99 -11.11
C ILE A 189 -15.60 2.09 -11.60
N ALA A 190 -15.85 2.70 -12.75
CA ALA A 190 -17.17 2.88 -13.35
C ALA A 190 -17.07 3.14 -14.87
N THR A 191 -18.14 2.83 -15.61
CA THR A 191 -18.35 3.30 -17.00
C THR A 191 -18.95 4.70 -16.97
N ALA A 192 -18.73 5.54 -17.98
CA ALA A 192 -19.27 6.90 -18.01
C ALA A 192 -20.81 6.88 -17.92
N GLU A 193 -21.42 5.89 -18.56
CA GLU A 193 -22.85 5.62 -18.55
C GLU A 193 -23.35 5.35 -17.13
N ALA A 194 -22.72 4.43 -16.39
CA ALA A 194 -23.11 4.11 -15.02
C ALA A 194 -22.96 5.31 -14.07
N VAL A 195 -21.92 6.13 -14.27
CA VAL A 195 -21.71 7.35 -13.47
C VAL A 195 -22.83 8.36 -13.68
N GLN A 196 -23.26 8.56 -14.93
CA GLN A 196 -24.36 9.46 -15.26
C GLN A 196 -25.70 8.92 -14.76
N GLU A 197 -25.98 7.64 -14.99
CA GLU A 197 -27.24 6.99 -14.57
C GLU A 197 -27.44 7.04 -13.05
N LEU A 198 -26.39 6.73 -12.29
CA LEU A 198 -26.44 6.73 -10.83
C LEU A 198 -26.25 8.13 -10.21
N GLY A 199 -25.81 9.11 -11.01
CA GLY A 199 -25.54 10.47 -10.55
C GLY A 199 -24.38 10.54 -9.55
N ILE A 200 -23.24 9.93 -9.89
CA ILE A 200 -22.11 9.80 -8.96
C ILE A 200 -21.07 10.89 -9.21
N TYR A 201 -20.68 11.57 -8.13
CA TYR A 201 -19.49 12.42 -8.07
C TYR A 201 -18.41 11.71 -7.27
N PHE A 202 -17.24 11.59 -7.86
CA PHE A 202 -16.09 10.95 -7.24
C PHE A 202 -14.97 11.96 -6.99
N VAL A 203 -14.27 11.73 -5.88
CA VAL A 203 -12.98 12.35 -5.58
C VAL A 203 -11.97 11.23 -5.36
N SER A 204 -10.95 11.16 -6.21
CA SER A 204 -9.76 10.35 -5.96
C SER A 204 -8.65 11.26 -5.47
N PHE A 205 -7.74 10.74 -4.64
CA PHE A 205 -6.64 11.52 -4.11
C PHE A 205 -5.37 10.68 -4.03
N ASP A 206 -4.21 11.33 -4.14
CA ASP A 206 -2.94 10.68 -3.89
C ASP A 206 -2.79 10.49 -2.38
N ARG A 207 -2.60 9.25 -1.92
CA ARG A 207 -2.33 8.99 -0.50
C ARG A 207 -1.02 9.68 -0.07
N PRO A 208 -0.81 10.00 1.22
CA PRO A 208 0.41 10.67 1.66
C PRO A 208 1.67 9.93 1.21
N GLY A 209 2.58 10.65 0.54
CA GLY A 209 3.82 10.12 -0.04
C GLY A 209 3.71 9.60 -1.48
N TYR A 210 2.50 9.52 -2.02
CA TYR A 210 2.23 9.19 -3.42
C TYR A 210 2.03 10.45 -4.25
N GLY A 211 2.36 10.37 -5.55
CA GLY A 211 2.01 11.41 -6.52
C GLY A 211 2.43 12.80 -6.05
N GLU A 212 1.47 13.72 -5.92
CA GLU A 212 1.71 15.11 -5.52
C GLU A 212 1.27 15.44 -4.08
N SER A 213 0.84 14.44 -3.30
CA SER A 213 0.49 14.61 -1.89
C SER A 213 1.71 14.58 -0.99
N ASP A 214 1.82 15.53 -0.07
CA ASP A 214 2.96 15.60 0.84
C ASP A 214 3.09 14.29 1.67
N PRO A 215 4.31 13.80 1.93
CA PRO A 215 4.53 12.65 2.78
C PRO A 215 4.00 12.86 4.20
N ASP A 216 3.54 11.78 4.83
CA ASP A 216 3.26 11.72 6.28
C ASP A 216 4.27 10.76 6.94
N PRO A 217 5.37 11.26 7.53
CA PRO A 217 6.36 10.42 8.20
C PRO A 217 5.80 9.67 9.42
N LYS A 218 4.67 10.12 9.98
CA LYS A 218 4.00 9.55 11.15
C LYS A 218 2.69 8.83 10.76
N ARG A 219 2.55 8.48 9.48
CA ARG A 219 1.31 7.92 8.93
C ARG A 219 0.80 6.74 9.73
N SER A 220 -0.49 6.76 9.97
CA SER A 220 -1.23 5.74 10.69
C SER A 220 -2.59 5.54 10.01
N PHE A 221 -3.34 4.51 10.40
CA PHE A 221 -4.72 4.34 9.91
C PHE A 221 -5.59 5.52 10.32
N ARG A 222 -5.41 6.01 11.55
CA ARG A 222 -6.08 7.21 12.04
C ARG A 222 -5.70 8.46 11.25
N SER A 223 -4.42 8.74 11.02
CA SER A 223 -4.05 9.98 10.31
C SER A 223 -4.63 9.99 8.89
N LEU A 224 -4.55 8.86 8.18
CA LEU A 224 -5.10 8.77 6.82
C LEU A 224 -6.64 8.82 6.77
N ALA A 225 -7.33 8.30 7.78
CA ALA A 225 -8.79 8.45 7.88
C ALA A 225 -9.19 9.92 8.12
N LEU A 226 -8.45 10.64 8.96
CA LEU A 226 -8.69 12.06 9.22
C LEU A 226 -8.33 12.93 8.00
N ASP A 227 -7.29 12.58 7.27
CA ASP A 227 -6.94 13.18 5.98
C ASP A 227 -8.12 13.10 4.99
N ILE A 228 -8.82 11.95 4.94
CA ILE A 228 -10.00 11.75 4.09
C ILE A 228 -11.20 12.57 4.58
N GLU A 229 -11.42 12.67 5.89
CA GLU A 229 -12.47 13.53 6.47
C GLU A 229 -12.21 15.02 6.13
N GLU A 230 -10.98 15.49 6.31
CA GLU A 230 -10.59 16.86 5.96
C GLU A 230 -10.71 17.14 4.46
N LEU A 231 -10.36 16.15 3.61
CA LEU A 231 -10.58 16.23 2.17
C LEU A 231 -12.06 16.41 1.83
N ALA A 232 -12.92 15.59 2.45
CA ALA A 232 -14.35 15.67 2.22
C ALA A 232 -14.95 16.99 2.72
N ASP A 233 -14.46 17.52 3.84
CA ASP A 233 -14.89 18.81 4.40
C ASP A 233 -14.52 19.98 3.50
N GLN A 234 -13.25 20.06 3.07
CA GLN A 234 -12.79 21.16 2.23
C GLN A 234 -13.38 21.15 0.82
N LEU A 235 -13.74 19.97 0.32
CA LEU A 235 -14.47 19.84 -0.95
C LEU A 235 -15.99 19.93 -0.77
N GLU A 236 -16.48 20.16 0.45
CA GLU A 236 -17.90 20.32 0.77
C GLU A 236 -18.74 19.14 0.27
N LEU A 237 -18.27 17.91 0.55
CA LEU A 237 -19.00 16.71 0.17
C LEU A 237 -20.30 16.53 0.98
N GLY A 238 -20.44 17.26 2.08
CA GLY A 238 -21.62 17.24 2.94
C GLY A 238 -21.36 16.50 4.25
N SER A 239 -22.43 16.26 5.02
CA SER A 239 -22.32 15.64 6.34
C SER A 239 -21.84 14.19 6.27
N LYS A 240 -22.31 13.42 5.28
CA LYS A 240 -21.89 12.04 5.01
C LYS A 240 -21.52 11.84 3.55
N PHE A 241 -20.56 10.95 3.28
CA PHE A 241 -20.11 10.55 1.95
C PHE A 241 -19.77 9.05 1.92
N TYR A 242 -19.60 8.47 0.74
CA TYR A 242 -19.22 7.06 0.59
C TYR A 242 -17.71 6.92 0.44
N VAL A 243 -17.15 5.79 0.88
CA VAL A 243 -15.75 5.43 0.63
C VAL A 243 -15.67 4.13 -0.17
N ILE A 244 -14.85 4.10 -1.21
CA ILE A 244 -14.48 2.88 -1.91
C ILE A 244 -12.96 2.73 -1.84
N GLY A 245 -12.50 1.65 -1.25
CA GLY A 245 -11.08 1.34 -1.11
C GLY A 245 -10.71 0.07 -1.85
N PHE A 246 -9.76 0.16 -2.78
CA PHE A 246 -9.23 -1.00 -3.50
C PHE A 246 -7.88 -1.44 -2.92
N SER A 247 -7.70 -2.74 -2.67
CA SER A 247 -6.44 -3.32 -2.22
C SER A 247 -5.91 -2.63 -0.95
N MET A 248 -4.76 -1.98 -1.00
CA MET A 248 -4.24 -1.16 0.10
C MET A 248 -5.23 -0.06 0.51
N GLY A 249 -5.96 0.53 -0.43
CA GLY A 249 -7.03 1.48 -0.14
C GLY A 249 -8.22 0.84 0.60
N GLY A 250 -8.46 -0.45 0.40
CA GLY A 250 -9.42 -1.22 1.21
C GLY A 250 -8.95 -1.37 2.66
N GLN A 251 -7.64 -1.51 2.89
CA GLN A 251 -7.07 -1.46 4.24
C GLN A 251 -7.30 -0.10 4.90
N VAL A 252 -7.18 0.98 4.14
CA VAL A 252 -7.48 2.34 4.61
C VAL A 252 -8.97 2.52 4.93
N ALA A 253 -9.87 1.90 4.17
CA ALA A 253 -11.30 1.94 4.43
C ALA A 253 -11.66 1.35 5.80
N TRP A 254 -10.94 0.34 6.31
CA TRP A 254 -11.08 -0.10 7.70
C TRP A 254 -10.77 1.00 8.71
N GLY A 255 -9.73 1.81 8.45
CA GLY A 255 -9.41 2.99 9.26
C GLY A 255 -10.54 4.02 9.22
N CYS A 256 -11.16 4.21 8.05
CA CYS A 256 -12.31 5.12 7.92
C CYS A 256 -13.50 4.64 8.76
N LEU A 257 -13.83 3.35 8.69
CA LEU A 257 -14.88 2.73 9.51
C LEU A 257 -14.59 2.83 11.01
N LYS A 258 -13.31 2.80 11.41
CA LYS A 258 -12.91 2.93 12.81
C LYS A 258 -13.01 4.37 13.34
N TYR A 259 -12.55 5.34 12.56
CA TYR A 259 -12.24 6.68 13.07
C TYR A 259 -13.18 7.78 12.59
N ILE A 260 -13.83 7.59 11.44
CA ILE A 260 -14.70 8.59 10.82
C ILE A 260 -16.03 7.99 10.36
N SER A 261 -16.50 6.91 10.98
CA SER A 261 -17.77 6.26 10.61
C SER A 261 -18.98 7.20 10.67
N HIS A 262 -18.95 8.23 11.54
CA HIS A 262 -19.97 9.27 11.60
C HIS A 262 -20.08 10.10 10.31
N ARG A 263 -19.04 10.10 9.48
CA ARG A 263 -18.99 10.76 8.16
C ARG A 263 -19.32 9.84 7.00
N LEU A 264 -19.54 8.55 7.23
CA LEU A 264 -19.78 7.60 6.15
C LEU A 264 -21.27 7.41 5.92
N ALA A 265 -21.69 7.42 4.65
CA ALA A 265 -23.00 6.96 4.21
C ALA A 265 -22.97 5.47 3.81
N GLY A 266 -21.77 4.93 3.56
CA GLY A 266 -21.52 3.54 3.23
C GLY A 266 -20.06 3.33 2.85
N ALA A 267 -19.60 2.08 2.85
CA ALA A 267 -18.24 1.74 2.44
C ALA A 267 -18.18 0.47 1.60
N ALA A 268 -17.36 0.47 0.54
CA ALA A 268 -16.99 -0.72 -0.19
C ALA A 268 -15.48 -0.98 -0.06
N LEU A 269 -15.12 -2.16 0.40
CA LEU A 269 -13.76 -2.66 0.45
C LEU A 269 -13.61 -3.71 -0.65
N VAL A 270 -12.72 -3.46 -1.61
CA VAL A 270 -12.51 -4.33 -2.77
C VAL A 270 -11.11 -4.92 -2.70
N CYS A 271 -11.03 -6.24 -2.60
CA CYS A 271 -9.80 -7.00 -2.38
C CYS A 271 -8.91 -6.45 -1.24
N PRO A 272 -9.44 -6.07 -0.06
CA PRO A 272 -8.68 -5.29 0.91
C PRO A 272 -7.43 -6.03 1.39
N VAL A 273 -6.29 -5.34 1.44
CA VAL A 273 -5.06 -5.89 2.01
C VAL A 273 -5.25 -6.23 3.49
N ILE A 274 -4.68 -7.34 3.93
CA ILE A 274 -4.82 -7.87 5.28
C ILE A 274 -3.49 -7.80 6.03
N ASN A 275 -3.55 -7.46 7.31
CA ASN A 275 -2.42 -7.65 8.21
C ASN A 275 -2.52 -9.03 8.87
N TYR A 276 -1.60 -9.93 8.54
CA TYR A 276 -1.56 -11.31 9.07
C TYR A 276 -1.37 -11.40 10.60
N TRP A 277 -1.01 -10.29 11.25
CA TRP A 277 -0.83 -10.17 12.69
C TRP A 277 -2.02 -9.54 13.42
N TRP A 278 -3.17 -9.31 12.76
CA TRP A 278 -4.38 -8.92 13.47
C TRP A 278 -4.78 -9.99 14.51
N PRO A 279 -4.91 -9.63 15.81
CA PRO A 279 -5.04 -10.59 16.90
C PRO A 279 -6.35 -11.39 16.90
N GLY A 280 -7.39 -10.91 16.23
CA GLY A 280 -8.68 -11.57 16.10
C GLY A 280 -8.65 -12.78 15.17
N PHE A 281 -7.59 -12.96 14.37
CA PHE A 281 -7.43 -14.16 13.57
C PHE A 281 -6.96 -15.36 14.42
N PRO A 282 -7.52 -16.56 14.18
CA PRO A 282 -6.93 -17.80 14.69
C PRO A 282 -5.52 -17.95 14.13
N SER A 283 -4.55 -18.21 15.01
CA SER A 283 -3.13 -18.22 14.62
C SER A 283 -2.82 -19.23 13.52
N ASN A 284 -3.53 -20.36 13.47
CA ASN A 284 -3.37 -21.35 12.41
C ASN A 284 -3.85 -20.82 11.06
N LEU A 285 -4.99 -20.12 11.02
CA LEU A 285 -5.57 -19.56 9.81
C LEU A 285 -4.69 -18.44 9.23
N SER A 286 -4.27 -17.49 10.08
CA SER A 286 -3.39 -16.41 9.64
C SER A 286 -2.02 -16.93 9.19
N THR A 287 -1.48 -17.94 9.89
CA THR A 287 -0.24 -18.62 9.49
C THR A 287 -0.38 -19.30 8.13
N GLU A 288 -1.44 -20.08 7.92
CA GLU A 288 -1.67 -20.79 6.65
C GLU A 288 -1.78 -19.80 5.49
N ALA A 289 -2.62 -18.78 5.61
CA ALA A 289 -2.77 -17.74 4.60
C ALA A 289 -1.44 -17.01 4.34
N TYR A 290 -0.70 -16.67 5.39
CA TYR A 290 0.59 -16.01 5.28
C TYR A 290 1.61 -16.84 4.46
N TYR A 291 1.64 -18.16 4.64
CA TYR A 291 2.56 -19.05 3.92
C TYR A 291 2.13 -19.35 2.47
N GLN A 292 0.94 -18.92 2.03
CA GLN A 292 0.54 -18.98 0.61
C GLN A 292 1.24 -17.92 -0.26
N GLN A 293 1.81 -16.90 0.37
CA GLN A 293 2.60 -15.85 -0.28
C GLN A 293 3.96 -16.38 -0.76
N LEU A 294 4.57 -15.68 -1.72
CA LEU A 294 5.93 -15.98 -2.16
C LEU A 294 6.92 -15.83 -0.99
N PRO A 295 7.98 -16.67 -0.91
CA PRO A 295 8.96 -16.59 0.18
C PRO A 295 9.58 -15.20 0.38
N GLN A 296 9.81 -14.45 -0.70
CA GLN A 296 10.33 -13.08 -0.65
C GLN A 296 9.36 -12.09 0.00
N ASP A 297 8.06 -12.22 -0.25
CA ASP A 297 7.04 -11.37 0.38
C ASP A 297 6.89 -11.69 1.85
N GLN A 298 6.92 -12.98 2.22
CA GLN A 298 6.96 -13.38 3.62
C GLN A 298 8.11 -12.68 4.37
N TRP A 299 9.33 -12.70 3.81
CA TRP A 299 10.45 -12.00 4.44
C TRP A 299 10.30 -10.48 4.47
N ALA A 300 9.86 -9.88 3.36
CA ALA A 300 9.66 -8.43 3.28
C ALA A 300 8.62 -7.95 4.31
N LEU A 301 7.52 -8.70 4.50
CA LEU A 301 6.50 -8.41 5.51
C LEU A 301 7.02 -8.68 6.93
N ARG A 302 7.82 -9.74 7.16
CA ARG A 302 8.48 -9.96 8.47
C ARG A 302 9.37 -8.78 8.86
N VAL A 303 10.13 -8.24 7.92
CA VAL A 303 10.96 -7.05 8.18
C VAL A 303 10.09 -5.84 8.50
N ALA A 304 9.04 -5.58 7.70
CA ALA A 304 8.10 -4.50 7.99
C ALA A 304 7.43 -4.63 9.37
N HIS A 305 7.10 -5.86 9.78
CA HIS A 305 6.46 -6.13 11.06
C HIS A 305 7.41 -5.99 12.26
N TYR A 306 8.53 -6.72 12.26
CA TYR A 306 9.41 -6.85 13.42
C TYR A 306 10.52 -5.79 13.48
N THR A 307 10.99 -5.32 12.32
CA THR A 307 12.08 -4.34 12.22
C THR A 307 11.78 -3.29 11.16
N PRO A 308 10.70 -2.49 11.31
CA PRO A 308 10.23 -1.56 10.27
C PRO A 308 11.28 -0.53 9.82
N TRP A 309 12.25 -0.21 10.66
CA TRP A 309 13.36 0.68 10.33
C TRP A 309 14.33 0.10 9.27
N LEU A 310 14.26 -1.21 9.00
CA LEU A 310 15.01 -1.90 7.94
C LEU A 310 14.20 -2.12 6.66
N THR A 311 12.93 -1.72 6.59
CA THR A 311 12.06 -2.04 5.44
C THR A 311 12.59 -1.48 4.12
N TYR A 312 13.11 -0.25 4.13
CA TYR A 312 13.76 0.36 2.97
C TYR A 312 14.99 -0.45 2.54
N TRP A 313 15.89 -0.68 3.49
CA TRP A 313 17.13 -1.42 3.25
C TRP A 313 16.83 -2.79 2.65
N TRP A 314 15.93 -3.55 3.26
CA TRP A 314 15.57 -4.90 2.80
C TRP A 314 15.10 -4.92 1.35
N ASN A 315 14.19 -4.03 0.98
CA ASN A 315 13.57 -4.03 -0.35
C ASN A 315 14.44 -3.38 -1.44
N THR A 316 15.60 -2.81 -1.09
CA THR A 316 16.55 -2.21 -2.04
C THR A 316 17.81 -3.05 -2.23
N GLN A 317 17.94 -4.20 -1.56
CA GLN A 317 19.11 -5.06 -1.72
C GLN A 317 19.12 -5.77 -3.08
N LYS A 318 20.33 -6.00 -3.61
CA LYS A 318 20.56 -6.76 -4.85
C LYS A 318 20.86 -8.25 -4.63
N LEU A 319 21.23 -8.61 -3.39
CA LEU A 319 21.67 -9.97 -3.05
C LEU A 319 20.50 -10.96 -2.84
N PHE A 320 19.30 -10.44 -2.62
CA PHE A 320 18.08 -11.22 -2.44
C PHE A 320 16.88 -10.42 -2.97
N PRO A 321 15.79 -11.10 -3.35
CA PRO A 321 14.63 -10.42 -3.92
C PRO A 321 13.93 -9.50 -2.92
N SER A 322 13.49 -8.33 -3.40
CA SER A 322 12.54 -7.48 -2.71
C SER A 322 11.13 -8.08 -2.77
N SER A 323 10.13 -7.39 -2.19
CA SER A 323 8.73 -7.76 -2.38
C SER A 323 8.40 -7.94 -3.87
N SER A 324 7.62 -8.98 -4.17
CA SER A 324 7.14 -9.27 -5.51
C SER A 324 6.26 -8.15 -6.06
N VAL A 325 5.49 -7.47 -5.20
CA VAL A 325 4.65 -6.32 -5.58
C VAL A 325 5.51 -5.11 -5.95
N ILE A 326 6.53 -4.80 -5.12
CA ILE A 326 7.49 -3.70 -5.41
C ILE A 326 8.27 -3.97 -6.69
N SER A 327 8.74 -5.21 -6.89
CA SER A 327 9.53 -5.58 -8.07
C SER A 327 8.70 -5.81 -9.34
N GLY A 328 7.37 -5.61 -9.29
CA GLY A 328 6.48 -5.77 -10.43
C GLY A 328 6.34 -7.22 -10.90
N ARG A 329 6.57 -8.20 -10.01
CA ARG A 329 6.42 -9.64 -10.28
C ARG A 329 5.48 -10.33 -9.29
N PRO A 330 4.29 -9.77 -9.00
CA PRO A 330 3.36 -10.35 -8.05
C PRO A 330 2.86 -11.73 -8.48
N LYS A 331 2.38 -12.51 -7.51
CA LYS A 331 1.61 -13.72 -7.77
C LYS A 331 0.19 -13.32 -8.20
N LEU A 332 -0.12 -13.48 -9.48
CA LEU A 332 -1.41 -13.11 -10.06
C LEU A 332 -2.20 -14.34 -10.52
N SER A 333 -3.53 -14.23 -10.50
CA SER A 333 -4.39 -15.27 -11.07
C SER A 333 -4.32 -15.26 -12.60
N ARG A 334 -4.85 -16.33 -13.23
CA ARG A 334 -4.99 -16.35 -14.69
C ARG A 334 -5.86 -15.19 -15.17
N ARG A 335 -6.96 -14.91 -14.46
CA ARG A 335 -7.88 -13.83 -14.83
C ARG A 335 -7.23 -12.45 -14.72
N ASP A 336 -6.42 -12.22 -13.69
CA ASP A 336 -5.66 -10.98 -13.56
C ASP A 336 -4.71 -10.76 -14.75
N LEU A 337 -4.02 -11.81 -15.20
CA LEU A 337 -3.14 -11.75 -16.37
C LEU A 337 -3.91 -11.44 -17.67
N GLU A 338 -5.10 -12.02 -17.83
CA GLU A 338 -5.99 -11.70 -18.96
C GLU A 338 -6.43 -10.23 -18.94
N ILE A 339 -6.76 -9.68 -17.77
CA ILE A 339 -7.09 -8.26 -17.62
C ILE A 339 -5.89 -7.39 -17.96
N ILE A 340 -4.71 -7.66 -17.38
CA ILE A 340 -3.48 -6.89 -17.64
C ILE A 340 -3.12 -6.89 -19.13
N SER A 341 -3.25 -8.02 -19.83
CA SER A 341 -2.96 -8.10 -21.27
C SER A 341 -3.83 -7.15 -22.11
N LYS A 342 -5.06 -6.85 -21.68
CA LYS A 342 -5.96 -5.91 -22.35
C LYS A 342 -5.62 -4.46 -22.04
N LEU A 343 -4.88 -4.22 -20.96
CA LEU A 343 -4.46 -2.91 -20.50
C LEU A 343 -3.01 -2.59 -20.88
N ALA A 344 -2.33 -3.46 -21.63
CA ALA A 344 -0.91 -3.37 -21.94
C ALA A 344 -0.51 -2.06 -22.65
N ASP A 345 -1.43 -1.41 -23.36
CA ASP A 345 -1.21 -0.13 -24.04
C ASP A 345 -1.26 1.08 -23.09
N ARG A 346 -1.57 0.87 -21.79
CA ARG A 346 -1.58 1.97 -20.82
C ARG A 346 -0.18 2.36 -20.43
N GLN A 347 0.09 3.66 -20.50
CA GLN A 347 1.36 4.22 -20.05
C GLN A 347 1.54 3.97 -18.55
N SER A 348 2.70 3.41 -18.18
CA SER A 348 3.08 3.23 -16.79
C SER A 348 3.11 4.57 -16.05
N GLN A 349 2.50 4.60 -14.87
CA GLN A 349 2.44 5.78 -13.99
C GLN A 349 3.47 5.69 -12.84
N THR A 350 4.37 4.70 -12.85
CA THR A 350 5.31 4.44 -11.74
C THR A 350 6.15 5.67 -11.39
N GLU A 351 6.60 6.43 -12.39
CA GLU A 351 7.38 7.65 -12.17
C GLU A 351 6.57 8.70 -11.40
N TYR A 352 5.33 8.97 -11.79
CA TYR A 352 4.43 9.88 -11.06
C TYR A 352 4.18 9.37 -9.64
N VAL A 353 3.81 8.09 -9.51
CA VAL A 353 3.45 7.45 -8.24
C VAL A 353 4.56 7.58 -7.19
N THR A 354 5.81 7.44 -7.62
CA THR A 354 7.00 7.40 -6.75
C THR A 354 7.87 8.65 -6.86
N GLN A 355 7.40 9.74 -7.49
CA GLN A 355 8.24 10.91 -7.79
C GLN A 355 8.86 11.58 -6.56
N GLN A 356 8.26 11.39 -5.38
CA GLN A 356 8.77 11.89 -4.10
C GLN A 356 9.71 10.90 -3.39
N GLY A 357 9.88 9.70 -3.93
CA GLY A 357 10.71 8.61 -3.41
C GLY A 357 9.91 7.35 -3.09
N GLU A 358 10.46 6.18 -3.41
CA GLU A 358 9.85 4.89 -3.08
C GLU A 358 9.69 4.66 -1.57
N PHE A 359 10.51 5.33 -0.74
CA PHE A 359 10.40 5.17 0.70
C PHE A 359 9.08 5.69 1.25
N GLU A 360 8.68 6.91 0.87
CA GLU A 360 7.45 7.52 1.37
C GLU A 360 6.18 6.96 0.74
N SER A 361 6.30 6.28 -0.41
CA SER A 361 5.21 5.55 -1.06
C SER A 361 5.20 4.08 -0.62
N PHE A 362 5.98 3.24 -1.29
CA PHE A 362 5.94 1.79 -1.17
C PHE A 362 6.35 1.27 0.21
N HIS A 363 7.49 1.73 0.72
CA HIS A 363 8.02 1.20 1.97
C HIS A 363 7.22 1.70 3.17
N ARG A 364 6.73 2.95 3.12
CA ARG A 364 5.80 3.49 4.11
C ARG A 364 4.49 2.70 4.12
N ASP A 365 3.96 2.29 2.96
CA ASP A 365 2.78 1.41 2.87
C ASP A 365 3.03 0.09 3.59
N MET A 366 4.20 -0.52 3.39
CA MET A 366 4.56 -1.75 4.09
C MET A 366 4.66 -1.55 5.61
N ILE A 367 5.32 -0.48 6.05
CA ILE A 367 5.50 -0.18 7.48
C ILE A 367 4.15 0.05 8.17
N VAL A 368 3.25 0.81 7.55
CA VAL A 368 1.94 1.12 8.14
C VAL A 368 1.01 -0.09 8.07
N GLY A 369 0.94 -0.75 6.91
CA GLY A 369 -0.02 -1.83 6.67
C GLY A 369 0.32 -3.13 7.40
N PHE A 370 1.62 -3.44 7.60
CA PHE A 370 2.08 -4.71 8.17
C PHE A 370 2.94 -4.56 9.43
N GLY A 371 3.25 -3.32 9.83
CA GLY A 371 3.98 -3.02 11.05
C GLY A 371 3.18 -3.29 12.33
N LYS A 372 3.36 -2.42 13.32
CA LYS A 372 2.64 -2.50 14.58
C LYS A 372 1.13 -2.38 14.33
N VAL A 373 0.37 -3.35 14.85
CA VAL A 373 -1.10 -3.33 14.82
C VAL A 373 -1.62 -2.12 15.59
N GLU A 374 -2.34 -1.23 14.91
CA GLU A 374 -2.97 -0.05 15.49
C GLU A 374 -4.36 -0.39 16.06
N PHE A 375 -5.15 -1.14 15.30
CA PHE A 375 -6.43 -1.70 15.72
C PHE A 375 -6.72 -3.00 14.95
N ASP A 376 -7.68 -3.77 15.45
CA ASP A 376 -8.20 -4.95 14.77
C ASP A 376 -9.56 -4.63 14.11
N PRO A 377 -9.72 -4.82 12.79
CA PRO A 377 -11.01 -4.68 12.12
C PRO A 377 -12.12 -5.56 12.71
N MET A 378 -11.79 -6.74 13.27
CA MET A 378 -12.77 -7.66 13.87
C MET A 378 -13.34 -7.16 15.20
N ASP A 379 -12.76 -6.13 15.81
CA ASP A 379 -13.32 -5.45 16.99
C ASP A 379 -14.34 -4.36 16.64
N LEU A 380 -14.55 -4.08 15.34
CA LEU A 380 -15.49 -3.07 14.90
C LEU A 380 -16.93 -3.52 15.13
N LYS A 381 -17.72 -2.60 15.68
CA LYS A 381 -19.19 -2.73 15.75
C LYS A 381 -19.79 -2.21 14.45
N ASN A 382 -20.98 -2.70 14.10
CA ASN A 382 -21.73 -2.21 12.96
C ASN A 382 -21.89 -0.67 13.05
N PRO A 383 -21.28 0.12 12.17
CA PRO A 383 -21.42 1.58 12.19
C PRO A 383 -22.80 2.05 11.68
N PHE A 384 -23.56 1.17 11.04
CA PHE A 384 -24.86 1.45 10.43
C PHE A 384 -25.95 0.56 11.04
N ALA A 385 -25.99 0.47 12.38
CA ALA A 385 -26.95 -0.37 13.10
C ALA A 385 -28.41 0.02 12.82
N ASP A 386 -28.67 1.29 12.52
CA ASP A 386 -29.98 1.84 12.21
C ASP A 386 -30.39 1.68 10.74
N GLY A 387 -29.56 1.01 9.93
CA GLY A 387 -29.83 0.77 8.51
C GLY A 387 -29.62 1.98 7.59
N GLU A 388 -29.01 3.07 8.08
CA GLU A 388 -28.74 4.28 7.30
C GLU A 388 -27.59 4.13 6.26
N GLY A 389 -26.96 2.96 6.21
CA GLY A 389 -25.82 2.68 5.34
C GLY A 389 -25.42 1.22 5.37
N SER A 390 -24.42 0.85 4.57
CA SER A 390 -23.95 -0.53 4.47
C SER A 390 -22.42 -0.58 4.30
N VAL A 391 -21.84 -1.72 4.69
CA VAL A 391 -20.45 -2.05 4.41
C VAL A 391 -20.42 -3.29 3.53
N HIS A 392 -19.76 -3.17 2.38
CA HIS A 392 -19.61 -4.23 1.40
C HIS A 392 -18.15 -4.67 1.32
N LEU A 393 -17.91 -5.97 1.32
CA LEU A 393 -16.57 -6.55 1.15
C LEU A 393 -16.59 -7.45 -0.08
N TRP A 394 -15.83 -7.08 -1.11
CA TRP A 394 -15.73 -7.78 -2.37
C TRP A 394 -14.38 -8.47 -2.49
N HIS A 395 -14.36 -9.76 -2.80
CA HIS A 395 -13.11 -10.52 -2.92
C HIS A 395 -13.19 -11.61 -3.99
N GLY A 396 -12.09 -11.86 -4.69
CA GLY A 396 -11.98 -12.94 -5.68
C GLY A 396 -11.47 -14.21 -5.03
N ASP A 397 -12.08 -15.35 -5.32
CA ASP A 397 -11.65 -16.63 -4.72
C ASP A 397 -10.29 -17.14 -5.24
N GLU A 398 -9.82 -16.62 -6.37
CA GLU A 398 -8.51 -16.87 -6.96
C GLU A 398 -7.51 -15.73 -6.75
N ASP A 399 -7.78 -14.78 -5.84
CA ASP A 399 -6.85 -13.69 -5.53
C ASP A 399 -5.47 -14.23 -5.09
N GLY A 400 -4.48 -14.02 -5.96
CA GLY A 400 -3.11 -14.50 -5.77
C GLY A 400 -2.26 -13.62 -4.85
N LEU A 401 -2.70 -12.39 -4.57
CA LEU A 401 -2.01 -11.40 -3.75
C LEU A 401 -2.49 -11.43 -2.31
N VAL A 402 -3.82 -11.45 -2.11
CA VAL A 402 -4.45 -11.47 -0.80
C VAL A 402 -5.33 -12.72 -0.70
N PRO A 403 -4.90 -13.75 0.05
CA PRO A 403 -5.69 -14.97 0.19
C PRO A 403 -7.09 -14.71 0.74
N VAL A 404 -8.11 -15.17 0.01
CA VAL A 404 -9.54 -14.99 0.34
C VAL A 404 -9.94 -15.55 1.71
N ALA A 405 -9.22 -16.56 2.21
CA ALA A 405 -9.54 -17.27 3.45
C ALA A 405 -9.69 -16.35 4.68
N LEU A 406 -8.87 -15.31 4.77
CA LEU A 406 -8.94 -14.36 5.88
C LEU A 406 -10.11 -13.38 5.74
N GLN A 407 -10.55 -13.06 4.52
CA GLN A 407 -11.75 -12.25 4.31
C GLN A 407 -13.03 -13.01 4.64
N ARG A 408 -13.09 -14.31 4.28
CA ARG A 408 -14.19 -15.19 4.70
C ARG A 408 -14.34 -15.19 6.22
N TYR A 409 -13.22 -15.30 6.94
CA TYR A 409 -13.23 -15.25 8.41
C TYR A 409 -13.70 -13.89 8.95
N ILE A 410 -13.25 -12.78 8.37
CA ILE A 410 -13.73 -11.45 8.77
C ILE A 410 -15.24 -11.33 8.56
N ALA A 411 -15.76 -11.78 7.41
CA ALA A 411 -17.19 -11.73 7.09
C ALA A 411 -18.03 -12.59 8.06
N GLU A 412 -17.54 -13.77 8.45
CA GLU A 412 -18.18 -14.60 9.48
C GLU A 412 -18.20 -13.92 10.85
N LYS A 413 -17.12 -13.21 11.22
CA LYS A 413 -17.02 -12.48 12.49
C LYS A 413 -17.83 -11.21 12.55
N LEU A 414 -17.98 -10.54 11.42
CA LEU A 414 -18.66 -9.26 11.28
C LEU A 414 -19.89 -9.44 10.38
N PRO A 415 -20.98 -10.06 10.87
CA PRO A 415 -22.15 -10.40 10.05
C PRO A 415 -22.90 -9.17 9.51
N TRP A 416 -22.54 -7.97 9.96
CA TRP A 416 -23.04 -6.70 9.42
C TRP A 416 -22.36 -6.30 8.10
N ILE A 417 -21.29 -7.01 7.69
CA ILE A 417 -20.66 -6.83 6.39
C ILE A 417 -21.39 -7.66 5.35
N ARG A 418 -21.84 -7.00 4.28
CA ARG A 418 -22.35 -7.66 3.08
C ARG A 418 -21.17 -8.20 2.28
N TYR A 419 -20.86 -9.49 2.43
CA TYR A 419 -19.73 -10.14 1.76
C TYR A 419 -20.12 -10.65 0.36
N HIS A 420 -19.28 -10.33 -0.62
CA HIS A 420 -19.44 -10.66 -2.03
C HIS A 420 -18.17 -11.38 -2.51
N GLU A 421 -18.25 -12.70 -2.63
CA GLU A 421 -17.17 -13.51 -3.19
C GLU A 421 -17.43 -13.77 -4.67
N ILE A 422 -16.46 -13.45 -5.52
CA ILE A 422 -16.58 -13.56 -6.99
C ILE A 422 -15.82 -14.81 -7.47
N PRO A 423 -16.52 -15.83 -7.99
CA PRO A 423 -15.88 -17.05 -8.46
C PRO A 423 -14.97 -16.83 -9.68
N ASN A 424 -13.80 -17.47 -9.67
CA ASN A 424 -12.76 -17.38 -10.70
C ASN A 424 -12.21 -15.96 -10.92
N ALA A 425 -12.37 -15.07 -9.93
CA ALA A 425 -11.85 -13.71 -9.99
C ALA A 425 -10.54 -13.59 -9.20
N GLY A 426 -9.60 -12.82 -9.74
CA GLY A 426 -8.35 -12.49 -9.07
C GLY A 426 -8.40 -11.17 -8.30
N HIS A 427 -7.23 -10.60 -8.05
CA HIS A 427 -7.09 -9.34 -7.31
C HIS A 427 -7.69 -8.15 -8.07
N LEU A 428 -7.67 -8.18 -9.40
CA LEU A 428 -8.13 -7.08 -10.26
C LEU A 428 -9.64 -7.11 -10.55
N LEU A 429 -10.43 -7.83 -9.73
CA LEU A 429 -11.87 -8.01 -9.94
C LEU A 429 -12.65 -6.70 -10.09
N VAL A 430 -12.15 -5.59 -9.53
CA VAL A 430 -12.78 -4.27 -9.62
C VAL A 430 -13.01 -3.83 -11.07
N LEU A 431 -12.14 -4.24 -11.99
CA LEU A 431 -12.22 -3.85 -13.40
C LEU A 431 -13.35 -4.58 -14.14
N ASP A 432 -13.65 -5.81 -13.73
CA ASP A 432 -14.73 -6.64 -14.29
C ASP A 432 -16.08 -6.41 -13.56
N ASN A 433 -16.06 -5.97 -12.29
CA ASN A 433 -17.25 -5.91 -11.42
C ASN A 433 -17.64 -4.49 -10.96
N LYS A 434 -17.01 -3.46 -11.52
CA LYS A 434 -17.22 -2.05 -11.18
C LYS A 434 -18.67 -1.62 -11.00
N GLU A 435 -19.53 -1.94 -11.95
CA GLU A 435 -20.94 -1.52 -11.89
C GLU A 435 -21.72 -2.23 -10.79
N ALA A 436 -21.46 -3.53 -10.56
CA ALA A 436 -22.10 -4.29 -9.49
C ALA A 436 -21.71 -3.74 -8.12
N ILE A 437 -20.42 -3.44 -7.93
CA ILE A 437 -19.89 -2.84 -6.70
C ILE A 437 -20.61 -1.53 -6.38
N LEU A 438 -20.79 -0.66 -7.38
CA LEU A 438 -21.48 0.63 -7.21
C LEU A 438 -22.97 0.46 -6.92
N LYS A 439 -23.68 -0.36 -7.69
CA LYS A 439 -25.13 -0.58 -7.54
C LYS A 439 -25.45 -1.14 -6.16
N GLU A 440 -24.68 -2.13 -5.70
CA GLU A 440 -24.83 -2.72 -4.37
C GLU A 440 -24.53 -1.72 -3.26
N LEU A 441 -23.46 -0.93 -3.38
CA LEU A 441 -23.09 0.06 -2.36
C LEU A 441 -24.19 1.10 -2.12
N PHE A 442 -24.93 1.48 -3.17
CA PHE A 442 -26.00 2.46 -3.08
C PHE A 442 -27.39 1.87 -2.83
N THR A 443 -27.49 0.54 -2.76
CA THR A 443 -28.73 -0.16 -2.40
C THR A 443 -28.77 -0.30 -0.89
N VAL A 444 -29.35 0.70 -0.20
CA VAL A 444 -29.53 0.68 1.25
C VAL A 444 -30.75 -0.15 1.61
#